data_AF-A0A8S3THZ7-F1
#
_entry.id   AF-A0A8S3THZ7-F1
#
_cell.length_a   1.000
_cell.length_b   1.000
_cell.length_c   1.000
_cell.angle_alpha   90.00
_cell.angle_beta   90.00
_cell.angle_gamma   90.00
#
_symmetry.space_group_name_H-M   'P 1'
#
loop_
_entity.id
_entity.type
_entity.pdbx_description
1 polymer ?
#
loop_
_entity_poly.entity_id
_entity_poly.type
_entity_poly.pdbx_seq_one_letter_code
_entity_poly.pdbx_strand_id
1 'polypeptide(L)'
;MWIDEHLDWKFTVREVRKSASRALSALYTKFIACGGMDFDIYEKLYENLVQPVLLYGSSIWGISEHKQLETVQNRACRYFLGAFKTATNLAVRGDTGWTTVKTKQNIEVMRLFFKLSNLEDDRIVRTTHETNIREEPFNYINVLNNTFNAFNSDEKFDFIMNCDHAQVLLAKTLHLMFKRRKINLSGSSPRSNFDFSCGNTVVKYDSKYRYLGMWIDEHLDWKFTVREVRKSASRALSALYTKFIACGGMDFDIYEKLYENLVQPVLLYGSSIWGISEHKQLETVQNRACRYFLGAFKNSTNLAVRGDMGWTTVKTKQNIEVMRLFFKLSNLEDDRIVRTIHETSKTKQRSWHSRVLALLRKSELNFLINLNITTKQKLRMAQDKLTAIDQEKWLIDVFDDKNSVNGNKLRTFRRFKNNCKTSLFVKTINFHIREELFNYINALNNTFNAFNSDEKFDFIMNCDHAQVLLAKTLHLMFKRRKINL
;
A
#
# COMPACT_ATOMS: atom_id res chain seq x y z
N MET A 1 1.25 -17.51 5.18
CA MET A 1 1.92 -18.58 5.93
C MET A 1 2.44 -19.55 4.89
N TRP A 2 3.74 -19.86 4.95
CA TRP A 2 4.36 -20.86 4.07
C TRP A 2 4.53 -22.13 4.91
N ILE A 3 3.93 -23.23 4.45
CA ILE A 3 3.99 -24.54 5.09
C ILE A 3 4.92 -25.37 4.21
N ASP A 4 5.97 -25.95 4.81
CA ASP A 4 6.86 -26.89 4.13
C ASP A 4 6.15 -28.24 3.97
N GLU A 5 6.58 -29.09 3.02
CA GLU A 5 5.99 -30.42 2.74
C GLU A 5 6.01 -31.36 3.96
N HIS A 6 6.76 -30.99 5.02
CA HIS A 6 6.84 -31.70 6.29
C HIS A 6 6.16 -31.01 7.49
N LEU A 7 5.28 -30.01 7.27
CA LEU A 7 4.60 -29.27 8.37
C LEU A 7 5.58 -28.62 9.38
N ASP A 8 6.84 -28.37 8.98
CA ASP A 8 7.85 -27.79 9.86
C ASP A 8 7.77 -26.25 9.88
N TRP A 9 7.38 -25.69 11.02
CA TRP A 9 7.18 -24.26 11.21
C TRP A 9 8.47 -23.45 11.41
N LYS A 10 9.65 -24.08 11.39
CA LYS A 10 10.97 -23.42 11.57
C LYS A 10 11.17 -22.19 10.68
N PHE A 11 10.73 -22.24 9.42
CA PHE A 11 10.85 -21.09 8.50
C PHE A 11 9.97 -19.92 8.95
N THR A 12 8.71 -20.20 9.28
CA THR A 12 7.75 -19.19 9.75
C THR A 12 8.24 -18.55 11.05
N VAL A 13 8.73 -19.35 12.00
CA VAL A 13 9.32 -18.88 13.27
C VAL A 13 10.52 -17.96 13.02
N ARG A 14 11.38 -18.29 12.05
CA ARG A 14 12.55 -17.47 11.69
C ARG A 14 12.14 -16.10 11.16
N GLU A 15 11.13 -16.04 10.30
CA GLU A 15 10.64 -14.77 9.73
C GLU A 15 9.87 -13.92 10.75
N VAL A 16 9.09 -14.55 11.64
CA VAL A 16 8.47 -13.89 12.80
C VAL A 16 9.54 -13.27 13.69
N ARG A 17 10.59 -14.03 14.03
CA ARG A 17 11.72 -13.54 14.84
C ARG A 17 12.41 -12.33 14.21
N LYS A 18 12.71 -12.39 12.91
CA LYS A 18 13.33 -11.25 12.18
C LYS A 18 12.45 -10.02 12.20
N SER A 19 11.14 -10.20 12.02
CA SER A 19 10.17 -9.09 11.99
C SER A 19 9.99 -8.47 13.38
N ALA A 20 9.86 -9.31 14.43
CA ALA A 20 9.79 -8.85 15.81
C ALA A 20 11.09 -8.15 16.24
N SER A 21 12.26 -8.64 15.81
CA SER A 21 13.54 -7.98 16.09
C SER A 21 13.64 -6.59 15.46
N ARG A 22 13.10 -6.40 14.24
CA ARG A 22 13.03 -5.08 13.59
C ARG A 22 12.10 -4.13 14.34
N ALA A 23 10.94 -4.63 14.77
CA ALA A 23 9.99 -3.85 15.59
C ALA A 23 10.62 -3.43 16.92
N LEU A 24 11.34 -4.35 17.58
CA LEU A 24 12.04 -4.05 18.83
C LEU A 24 13.16 -3.03 18.64
N SER A 25 13.95 -3.11 17.57
CA SER A 25 14.97 -2.10 17.27
C SER A 25 14.35 -0.71 17.09
N ALA A 26 13.19 -0.62 16.41
CA ALA A 26 12.49 0.65 16.25
C ALA A 26 11.95 1.20 17.59
N LEU A 27 11.45 0.34 18.47
CA LEU A 27 11.03 0.72 19.83
C LEU A 27 12.24 1.24 20.63
N TYR A 28 13.37 0.56 20.57
CA TYR A 28 14.59 0.94 21.28
C TYR A 28 15.15 2.29 20.80
N THR A 29 15.13 2.57 19.49
CA THR A 29 15.55 3.88 18.97
C THR A 29 14.68 5.01 19.54
N LYS A 30 13.36 4.79 19.69
CA LYS A 30 12.47 5.77 20.32
C LYS A 30 12.73 5.91 21.81
N PHE A 31 12.98 4.80 22.50
CA PHE A 31 13.34 4.80 23.92
C PHE A 31 14.58 5.66 24.22
N ILE A 32 15.65 5.50 23.42
CA ILE A 32 16.85 6.34 23.56
C ILE A 32 16.54 7.80 23.21
N ALA A 33 15.79 8.06 22.14
CA ALA A 33 15.48 9.42 21.71
C ALA A 33 14.68 10.22 22.77
N CYS A 34 13.95 9.54 23.65
CA CYS A 34 13.21 10.15 24.75
C CYS A 34 14.03 10.29 26.05
N GLY A 35 15.30 9.86 26.09
CA GLY A 35 16.13 9.88 27.29
C GLY A 35 15.75 8.81 28.33
N GLY A 36 15.04 7.76 27.90
CA GLY A 36 14.38 6.80 28.78
C GLY A 36 12.86 7.00 28.78
N MET A 37 12.12 5.94 29.15
CA MET A 37 10.68 5.98 29.33
C MET A 37 10.32 5.20 30.60
N ASP A 38 9.20 5.59 31.21
CA ASP A 38 8.60 4.85 32.31
C ASP A 38 8.20 3.42 31.88
N PHE A 39 8.22 2.47 32.83
CA PHE A 39 8.00 1.06 32.54
C PHE A 39 6.62 0.80 31.94
N ASP A 40 5.57 1.39 32.51
CA ASP A 40 4.18 1.19 32.07
C ASP A 40 3.98 1.65 30.63
N ILE A 41 4.67 2.73 30.25
CA ILE A 41 4.63 3.27 28.88
C ILE A 41 5.42 2.35 27.94
N TYR A 42 6.60 1.90 28.37
CA TYR A 42 7.42 0.98 27.59
C TYR A 42 6.71 -0.35 27.35
N GLU A 43 6.08 -0.91 28.39
CA GLU A 43 5.30 -2.14 28.33
C GLU A 43 4.14 -2.00 27.36
N LYS A 44 3.31 -0.95 27.49
CA LYS A 44 2.21 -0.70 26.54
C LYS A 44 2.71 -0.56 25.10
N LEU A 45 3.85 0.07 24.88
CA LEU A 45 4.43 0.19 23.54
C LEU A 45 4.93 -1.17 23.01
N TYR A 46 5.54 -1.99 23.87
CA TYR A 46 5.97 -3.33 23.55
C TYR A 46 4.77 -4.23 23.17
N GLU A 47 3.72 -4.20 23.99
CA GLU A 47 2.48 -4.97 23.78
C GLU A 47 1.76 -4.58 22.50
N ASN A 48 1.84 -3.33 22.07
CA ASN A 48 1.18 -2.85 20.86
C ASN A 48 2.03 -3.03 19.58
N LEU A 49 3.36 -3.06 19.68
CA LEU A 49 4.24 -3.03 18.50
C LEU A 49 5.01 -4.34 18.27
N VAL A 50 5.47 -4.99 19.34
CA VAL A 50 6.38 -6.13 19.27
C VAL A 50 5.65 -7.44 19.57
N GLN A 51 4.84 -7.47 20.62
CA GLN A 51 4.07 -8.66 21.03
C GLN A 51 3.13 -9.20 19.94
N PRO A 52 2.39 -8.38 19.17
CA PRO A 52 1.48 -8.90 18.15
C PRO A 52 2.24 -9.56 17.00
N VAL A 53 3.48 -9.13 16.76
CA VAL A 53 4.36 -9.75 15.76
C VAL A 53 4.89 -11.09 16.28
N LEU A 54 5.27 -11.17 17.56
CA LEU A 54 5.74 -12.41 18.18
C LEU A 54 4.66 -13.50 18.26
N LEU A 55 3.42 -13.11 18.51
CA LEU A 55 2.27 -14.01 18.61
C LEU A 55 1.57 -14.25 17.27
N TYR A 56 2.14 -13.77 16.16
CA TYR A 56 1.48 -13.86 14.86
C TYR A 56 1.33 -15.32 14.41
N GLY A 57 0.09 -15.81 14.41
CA GLY A 57 -0.26 -17.17 14.00
C GLY A 57 0.15 -18.25 15.01
N SER A 58 0.62 -17.88 16.22
CA SER A 58 1.01 -18.85 17.25
C SER A 58 -0.13 -19.73 17.73
N SER A 59 -1.39 -19.34 17.49
CA SER A 59 -2.54 -20.19 17.76
C SER A 59 -2.55 -21.51 16.96
N ILE A 60 -1.84 -21.57 15.82
CA ILE A 60 -1.80 -22.73 14.93
C ILE A 60 -0.52 -23.56 15.13
N TRP A 61 0.63 -22.89 15.28
CA TRP A 61 1.94 -23.56 15.36
C TRP A 61 2.63 -23.42 16.72
N GLY A 62 2.04 -22.70 17.68
CA GLY A 62 2.68 -22.33 18.95
C GLY A 62 2.81 -23.47 19.97
N ILE A 63 2.43 -24.70 19.61
CA ILE A 63 2.55 -25.88 20.47
C ILE A 63 4.00 -26.36 20.55
N SER A 64 4.75 -26.26 19.46
CA SER A 64 6.16 -26.60 19.45
C SER A 64 6.99 -25.59 20.24
N GLU A 65 8.06 -26.06 20.88
CA GLU A 65 8.99 -25.19 21.60
C GLU A 65 9.92 -24.45 20.64
N HIS A 66 9.90 -23.12 20.70
CA HIS A 66 10.74 -22.26 19.88
C HIS A 66 11.50 -21.25 20.74
N LYS A 67 12.55 -21.73 21.43
CA LYS A 67 13.46 -20.92 22.28
C LYS A 67 14.01 -19.66 21.59
N GLN A 68 14.05 -19.64 20.26
CA GLN A 68 14.52 -18.52 19.47
C GLN A 68 13.63 -17.27 19.59
N LEU A 69 12.32 -17.41 19.83
CA LEU A 69 11.41 -16.27 19.97
C LEU A 69 11.57 -15.59 21.33
N GLU A 70 11.83 -16.38 22.38
CA GLU A 70 12.15 -15.89 23.73
C GLU A 70 13.33 -14.90 23.72
N THR A 71 14.29 -15.08 22.81
CA THR A 71 15.46 -14.18 22.69
C THR A 71 15.09 -12.75 22.38
N VAL A 72 13.95 -12.50 21.71
CA VAL A 72 13.49 -11.15 21.38
C VAL A 72 12.92 -10.47 22.62
N GLN A 73 12.09 -11.18 23.40
CA GLN A 73 11.55 -10.65 24.65
C GLN A 73 12.66 -10.40 25.68
N ASN A 74 13.58 -11.36 25.86
CA ASN A 74 14.71 -11.19 26.78
C ASN A 74 15.64 -10.02 26.37
N ARG A 75 15.67 -9.66 25.09
CA ARG A 75 16.41 -8.48 24.62
C ARG A 75 15.65 -7.19 24.92
N ALA A 76 14.33 -7.19 24.85
CA ALA A 76 13.49 -6.06 25.23
C ALA A 76 13.61 -5.74 26.72
N CYS A 77 13.49 -6.76 27.60
CA CYS A 77 13.66 -6.58 29.04
C CYS A 77 15.06 -6.00 29.36
N ARG A 78 16.13 -6.49 28.72
CA ARG A 78 17.49 -5.94 28.89
C ARG A 78 17.61 -4.48 28.45
N TYR A 79 16.96 -4.12 27.35
CA TYR A 79 16.96 -2.74 26.86
C TYR A 79 16.29 -1.77 27.81
N PHE A 80 15.20 -2.19 28.44
CA PHE A 80 14.52 -1.40 29.45
C PHE A 80 15.37 -1.26 30.72
N LEU A 81 15.87 -2.38 31.26
CA LEU A 81 16.64 -2.40 32.51
C LEU A 81 18.07 -1.85 32.38
N GLY A 82 18.56 -1.59 31.16
CA GLY A 82 19.97 -1.26 30.92
C GLY A 82 20.93 -2.41 31.26
N ALA A 83 20.43 -3.65 31.35
CA ALA A 83 21.20 -4.79 31.80
C ALA A 83 22.22 -5.26 30.75
N PHE A 84 23.40 -5.71 31.21
CA PHE A 84 24.43 -6.28 30.35
C PHE A 84 23.94 -7.52 29.59
N LYS A 85 24.54 -7.79 28.44
CA LYS A 85 24.23 -8.99 27.63
C LYS A 85 24.43 -10.31 28.40
N THR A 86 25.33 -10.31 29.38
CA THR A 86 25.66 -11.44 30.25
C THR A 86 24.67 -11.67 31.38
N ALA A 87 23.74 -10.73 31.63
CA ALA A 87 22.71 -10.89 32.66
C ALA A 87 21.84 -12.11 32.36
N THR A 88 21.53 -12.89 33.41
CA THR A 88 20.75 -14.13 33.27
C THR A 88 19.33 -13.80 32.82
N ASN A 89 18.78 -14.60 31.88
CA ASN A 89 17.44 -14.34 31.33
C ASN A 89 16.34 -14.42 32.41
N LEU A 90 16.55 -15.22 33.47
CA LEU A 90 15.61 -15.37 34.57
C LEU A 90 15.55 -14.11 35.44
N ALA A 91 16.71 -13.55 35.82
CA ALA A 91 16.77 -12.32 36.63
C ALA A 91 16.13 -11.13 35.91
N VAL A 92 16.53 -10.91 34.65
CA VAL A 92 16.01 -9.84 33.79
C VAL A 92 14.49 -9.90 33.65
N ARG A 93 13.89 -11.09 33.72
CA ARG A 93 12.43 -11.27 33.63
C ARG A 93 11.72 -11.17 34.96
N GLY A 94 12.36 -11.61 36.04
CA GLY A 94 11.87 -11.41 37.40
C GLY A 94 11.70 -9.93 37.70
N ASP A 95 12.70 -9.13 37.29
CA ASP A 95 12.70 -7.68 37.52
C ASP A 95 11.64 -6.93 36.68
N THR A 96 11.21 -7.47 35.53
CA THR A 96 10.13 -6.86 34.73
C THR A 96 8.75 -7.49 34.95
N GLY A 97 8.63 -8.59 35.70
CA GLY A 97 7.36 -9.32 35.85
C GLY A 97 6.79 -9.92 34.56
N TRP A 98 7.57 -10.04 33.48
CA TRP A 98 7.03 -10.47 32.18
C TRP A 98 6.89 -12.00 32.06
N THR A 99 5.67 -12.45 31.73
CA THR A 99 5.37 -13.85 31.41
C THR A 99 6.07 -14.33 30.13
N THR A 100 6.32 -15.65 30.01
CA THR A 100 7.13 -16.19 28.91
C THR A 100 6.42 -15.98 27.57
N VAL A 101 7.17 -15.84 26.46
CA VAL A 101 6.54 -15.82 25.12
C VAL A 101 5.79 -17.13 24.91
N LYS A 102 6.35 -18.25 25.38
CA LYS A 102 5.71 -19.56 25.31
C LYS A 102 4.36 -19.63 26.04
N THR A 103 4.25 -19.03 27.23
CA THR A 103 3.00 -18.95 28.00
C THR A 103 1.96 -18.20 27.19
N LYS A 104 2.33 -17.05 26.62
CA LYS A 104 1.45 -16.25 25.75
C LYS A 104 1.04 -17.03 24.48
N GLN A 105 1.94 -17.81 23.89
CA GLN A 105 1.61 -18.67 22.74
C GLN A 105 0.64 -19.80 23.11
N ASN A 106 0.85 -20.46 24.24
CA ASN A 106 -0.04 -21.51 24.74
C ASN A 106 -1.45 -20.97 24.99
N ILE A 107 -1.57 -19.76 25.54
CA ILE A 107 -2.85 -19.06 25.70
C ILE A 107 -3.55 -18.89 24.35
N GLU A 108 -2.84 -18.46 23.30
CA GLU A 108 -3.41 -18.30 21.95
C GLU A 108 -3.84 -19.63 21.31
N VAL A 109 -3.10 -20.71 21.54
CA VAL A 109 -3.48 -22.06 21.08
C VAL A 109 -4.75 -22.52 21.79
N MET A 110 -4.82 -22.36 23.11
CA MET A 110 -6.00 -22.70 23.89
C MET A 110 -7.23 -21.89 23.45
N ARG A 111 -7.06 -20.59 23.21
CA ARG A 111 -8.13 -19.72 22.69
C ARG A 111 -8.69 -20.24 21.37
N LEU A 112 -7.83 -20.68 20.45
CA LEU A 112 -8.27 -21.26 19.18
C LEU A 112 -8.98 -22.59 19.39
N PHE A 113 -8.47 -23.45 20.26
CA PHE A 113 -9.08 -24.75 20.57
C PHE A 113 -10.51 -24.59 21.11
N PHE A 114 -10.70 -23.81 22.19
CA PHE A 114 -12.04 -23.57 22.76
C PHE A 114 -12.99 -22.90 21.76
N LYS A 115 -12.47 -22.02 20.91
CA LYS A 115 -13.26 -21.42 19.83
C LYS A 115 -13.77 -22.48 18.85
N LEU A 116 -12.93 -23.44 18.45
CA LEU A 116 -13.32 -24.51 17.53
C LEU A 116 -14.30 -25.50 18.18
N SER A 117 -14.10 -25.80 19.47
CA SER A 117 -15.01 -26.66 20.26
C SER A 117 -16.40 -26.06 20.47
N ASN A 118 -16.55 -24.72 20.39
CA ASN A 118 -17.82 -24.02 20.61
C ASN A 118 -18.54 -23.61 19.30
N LEU A 119 -18.07 -24.03 18.12
CA LEU A 119 -18.74 -23.72 16.84
C LEU A 119 -20.01 -24.55 16.63
N GLU A 120 -20.95 -24.12 15.80
CA GLU A 120 -22.10 -24.98 15.44
C GLU A 120 -21.64 -26.19 14.60
N ASP A 121 -22.28 -27.35 14.79
CA ASP A 121 -21.92 -28.64 14.14
C ASP A 121 -22.06 -28.60 12.60
N ASP A 122 -22.82 -27.64 12.07
CA ASP A 122 -23.06 -27.43 10.65
C ASP A 122 -21.86 -26.81 9.91
N ARG A 123 -20.84 -26.33 10.63
CA ARG A 123 -19.68 -25.68 10.02
C ARG A 123 -18.60 -26.69 9.66
N ILE A 124 -18.18 -26.67 8.40
CA ILE A 124 -17.06 -27.43 7.83
C ILE A 124 -15.78 -27.36 8.69
N VAL A 125 -15.55 -26.22 9.35
CA VAL A 125 -14.39 -26.01 10.22
C VAL A 125 -14.47 -26.81 11.53
N ARG A 126 -15.68 -27.04 12.06
CA ARG A 126 -15.91 -27.92 13.22
C ARG A 126 -15.85 -29.38 12.81
N THR A 127 -16.46 -29.74 11.68
CA THR A 127 -16.41 -31.11 11.15
C THR A 127 -14.97 -31.55 10.88
N THR A 128 -14.12 -30.69 10.32
CA THR A 128 -12.69 -30.98 10.09
C THR A 128 -11.86 -30.98 11.39
N HIS A 129 -12.24 -30.20 12.40
CA HIS A 129 -11.62 -30.24 13.72
C HIS A 129 -11.97 -31.55 14.47
N GLU A 130 -13.22 -32.00 14.41
CA GLU A 130 -13.68 -33.26 15.01
C GLU A 130 -13.06 -34.49 14.33
N THR A 131 -12.89 -34.49 13.00
CA THR A 131 -12.19 -35.57 12.30
C THR A 131 -10.71 -35.61 12.65
N ASN A 132 -10.03 -34.46 12.75
CA ASN A 132 -8.63 -34.39 13.16
C ASN A 132 -8.41 -34.83 14.63
N ILE A 133 -9.34 -34.54 15.54
CA ILE A 133 -9.29 -35.05 16.92
C ILE A 133 -9.43 -36.58 16.96
N ARG A 134 -10.21 -37.17 16.06
CA ARG A 134 -10.44 -38.62 16.00
C ARG A 134 -9.26 -39.39 15.43
N GLU A 135 -8.45 -38.79 14.55
CA GLU A 135 -7.29 -39.44 13.91
C GLU A 135 -5.98 -39.34 14.72
N GLU A 136 -5.77 -38.27 15.51
CA GLU A 136 -4.63 -38.18 16.44
C GLU A 136 -5.04 -37.76 17.88
N PRO A 137 -5.74 -38.62 18.64
CA PRO A 137 -6.37 -38.22 19.91
C PRO A 137 -5.37 -37.98 21.06
N PHE A 138 -4.16 -38.55 20.99
CA PHE A 138 -3.36 -38.78 22.20
C PHE A 138 -2.39 -37.67 22.61
N ASN A 139 -2.07 -36.71 21.73
CA ASN A 139 -1.03 -35.72 22.01
C ASN A 139 -1.58 -34.30 22.24
N TYR A 140 -2.56 -33.85 21.46
CA TYR A 140 -2.99 -32.44 21.48
C TYR A 140 -3.80 -32.06 22.74
N ILE A 141 -4.79 -32.88 23.11
CA ILE A 141 -5.67 -32.62 24.27
C ILE A 141 -4.91 -32.81 25.59
N ASN A 142 -4.05 -33.83 25.69
CA ASN A 142 -3.22 -34.06 26.87
C ASN A 142 -2.19 -32.94 27.08
N VAL A 143 -1.55 -32.44 26.01
CA VAL A 143 -0.63 -31.31 26.10
C VAL A 143 -1.35 -30.02 26.52
N LEU A 144 -2.58 -29.79 26.02
CA LEU A 144 -3.41 -28.66 26.44
C LEU A 144 -3.86 -28.75 27.91
N ASN A 145 -4.30 -29.92 28.35
CA ASN A 145 -4.67 -30.12 29.76
C ASN A 145 -3.46 -29.96 30.70
N ASN A 146 -2.30 -30.50 30.31
CA ASN A 146 -1.06 -30.34 31.08
C ASN A 146 -0.60 -28.87 31.13
N THR A 147 -0.74 -28.12 30.02
CA THR A 147 -0.38 -26.69 29.99
C THR A 147 -1.37 -25.82 30.74
N PHE A 148 -2.67 -26.11 30.71
CA PHE A 148 -3.68 -25.38 31.47
C PHE A 148 -3.51 -25.64 32.98
N ASN A 149 -3.24 -26.88 33.36
CA ASN A 149 -2.98 -27.24 34.75
C ASN A 149 -1.71 -26.60 35.30
N ALA A 150 -0.71 -26.34 34.44
CA ALA A 150 0.54 -25.66 34.79
C ALA A 150 0.41 -24.13 34.99
N PHE A 151 -0.70 -23.49 34.61
CA PHE A 151 -0.93 -22.07 34.90
C PHE A 151 -1.19 -21.81 36.38
N ASN A 152 -0.70 -20.69 36.89
CA ASN A 152 -1.01 -20.24 38.25
C ASN A 152 -2.45 -19.67 38.34
N SER A 153 -2.94 -19.37 39.55
CA SER A 153 -4.32 -18.94 39.78
C SER A 153 -4.70 -17.68 39.00
N ASP A 154 -3.76 -16.73 38.90
CA ASP A 154 -3.98 -15.44 38.28
C ASP A 154 -3.98 -15.56 36.74
N GLU A 155 -3.08 -16.38 36.17
CA GLU A 155 -3.07 -16.72 34.74
C GLU A 155 -4.34 -17.48 34.32
N LYS A 156 -4.86 -18.36 35.19
CA LYS A 156 -6.15 -19.04 34.96
C LYS A 156 -7.32 -18.06 35.00
N PHE A 157 -7.29 -17.10 35.93
CA PHE A 157 -8.33 -16.08 36.07
C PHE A 157 -8.34 -15.10 34.87
N ASP A 158 -7.17 -14.62 34.46
CA ASP A 158 -7.00 -13.78 33.27
C ASP A 158 -7.40 -14.52 31.97
N PHE A 159 -7.13 -15.83 31.91
CA PHE A 159 -7.60 -16.67 30.81
C PHE A 159 -9.13 -16.75 30.75
N ILE A 160 -9.78 -17.00 31.89
CA ILE A 160 -11.24 -17.12 32.01
C ILE A 160 -11.93 -15.78 31.70
N MET A 161 -11.43 -14.66 32.22
CA MET A 161 -12.05 -13.33 32.02
C MET A 161 -11.88 -12.76 30.61
N ASN A 162 -10.79 -13.10 29.91
CA ASN A 162 -10.55 -12.61 28.54
C ASN A 162 -11.13 -13.50 27.42
N CYS A 163 -11.79 -14.61 27.78
CA CYS A 163 -12.36 -15.57 26.83
C CYS A 163 -13.65 -15.09 26.13
N ASP A 164 -14.19 -13.92 26.51
CA ASP A 164 -15.44 -13.37 25.98
C ASP A 164 -15.24 -12.65 24.62
N HIS A 165 -14.65 -13.34 23.65
CA HIS A 165 -14.33 -12.80 22.33
C HIS A 165 -15.53 -12.72 21.37
N ALA A 166 -16.71 -13.20 21.78
CA ALA A 166 -17.96 -12.99 21.04
C ALA A 166 -18.18 -11.48 20.81
N GLN A 167 -17.87 -10.64 21.80
CA GLN A 167 -18.03 -9.18 21.71
C GLN A 167 -17.07 -8.51 20.70
N VAL A 168 -15.87 -9.06 20.47
CA VAL A 168 -14.87 -8.45 19.55
C VAL A 168 -15.17 -8.78 18.08
N LEU A 169 -15.71 -9.96 17.79
CA LEU A 169 -16.23 -10.30 16.46
C LEU A 169 -17.55 -9.58 16.19
N LEU A 170 -18.42 -9.47 17.20
CA LEU A 170 -19.65 -8.68 17.13
C LEU A 170 -19.41 -7.18 16.91
N ALA A 171 -18.38 -6.61 17.56
CA ALA A 171 -17.97 -5.23 17.35
C ALA A 171 -17.36 -4.98 15.96
N LYS A 172 -16.92 -6.03 15.25
CA LYS A 172 -16.37 -5.94 13.88
C LYS A 172 -17.36 -6.31 12.80
N THR A 173 -18.43 -7.04 13.13
CA THR A 173 -19.58 -7.24 12.23
C THR A 173 -20.37 -5.94 12.15
N LEU A 174 -20.33 -5.32 10.97
CA LEU A 174 -21.19 -4.22 10.59
C LEU A 174 -22.16 -4.71 9.52
N HIS A 175 -23.43 -4.35 9.65
CA HIS A 175 -24.41 -4.63 8.63
C HIS A 175 -24.31 -3.54 7.55
N LEU A 176 -23.86 -3.91 6.35
CA LEU A 176 -23.80 -3.02 5.20
C LEU A 176 -24.88 -3.43 4.19
N MET A 177 -25.94 -2.62 4.06
CA MET A 177 -26.93 -2.78 3.00
C MET A 177 -26.44 -2.12 1.72
N PHE A 178 -26.30 -2.92 0.65
CA PHE A 178 -26.03 -2.37 -0.69
C PHE A 178 -27.29 -1.74 -1.28
N LYS A 179 -27.16 -0.50 -1.73
CA LYS A 179 -28.21 0.27 -2.40
C LYS A 179 -27.85 0.52 -3.85
N ARG A 180 -28.87 0.50 -4.70
CA ARG A 180 -28.74 0.86 -6.10
C ARG A 180 -28.30 2.33 -6.24
N ARG A 181 -27.27 2.58 -7.06
CA ARG A 181 -26.76 3.92 -7.36
C ARG A 181 -27.84 4.73 -8.11
N LYS A 182 -28.27 5.87 -7.56
CA LYS A 182 -29.28 6.75 -8.18
C LYS A 182 -28.78 7.28 -9.52
N ILE A 183 -29.58 7.11 -10.57
CA ILE A 183 -29.37 7.79 -11.86
C ILE A 183 -30.25 9.04 -11.97
N ASN A 184 -31.38 9.12 -11.26
CA ASN A 184 -32.26 10.28 -11.21
C ASN A 184 -32.77 10.57 -9.78
N LEU A 185 -33.15 11.82 -9.51
CA LEU A 185 -33.38 12.41 -8.19
C LEU A 185 -34.64 11.94 -7.39
N SER A 186 -35.44 11.00 -7.86
CA SER A 186 -36.64 10.56 -7.13
C SER A 186 -36.40 9.32 -6.25
N GLY A 187 -36.80 9.41 -4.97
CA GLY A 187 -37.03 8.31 -4.02
C GLY A 187 -35.80 7.45 -3.67
N SER A 188 -35.20 7.67 -2.50
CA SER A 188 -34.41 6.58 -1.89
C SER A 188 -35.39 5.50 -1.48
N SER A 189 -35.13 4.23 -1.83
CA SER A 189 -35.78 3.13 -1.11
C SER A 189 -35.54 3.37 0.39
N PRO A 190 -36.59 3.37 1.23
CA PRO A 190 -36.40 3.49 2.67
C PRO A 190 -35.48 2.36 3.13
N ARG A 191 -34.63 2.67 4.11
CA ARG A 191 -33.80 1.64 4.77
C ARG A 191 -34.73 0.57 5.33
N SER A 192 -34.33 -0.71 5.31
CA SER A 192 -35.11 -1.69 6.04
C SER A 192 -35.04 -1.33 7.52
N ASN A 193 -36.18 -1.46 8.21
CA ASN A 193 -36.26 -1.34 9.67
C ASN A 193 -36.01 -2.69 10.34
N PHE A 194 -35.41 -3.65 9.63
CA PHE A 194 -35.19 -4.98 10.15
C PHE A 194 -33.88 -4.98 10.94
N ASP A 195 -34.00 -5.23 12.24
CA ASP A 195 -32.86 -5.30 13.14
C ASP A 195 -32.20 -6.67 13.04
N PHE A 196 -30.97 -6.68 12.53
CA PHE A 196 -30.16 -7.90 12.50
C PHE A 196 -29.51 -8.09 13.86
N SER A 197 -29.77 -9.23 14.51
CA SER A 197 -29.07 -9.66 15.72
C SER A 197 -28.11 -10.81 15.41
N CYS A 198 -27.00 -10.84 16.14
CA CYS A 198 -26.15 -12.03 16.22
C CYS A 198 -26.00 -12.34 17.71
N GLY A 199 -26.57 -13.47 18.14
CA GLY A 199 -26.83 -13.74 19.55
C GLY A 199 -27.72 -12.66 20.17
N ASN A 200 -27.33 -12.14 21.34
CA ASN A 200 -28.09 -11.11 22.08
C ASN A 200 -27.77 -9.68 21.66
N THR A 201 -26.95 -9.48 20.63
CA THR A 201 -26.43 -8.17 20.24
C THR A 201 -26.95 -7.75 18.88
N VAL A 202 -27.57 -6.58 18.83
CA VAL A 202 -28.04 -5.94 17.60
C VAL A 202 -26.85 -5.40 16.81
N VAL A 203 -26.70 -5.86 15.57
CA VAL A 203 -25.63 -5.46 14.66
C VAL A 203 -25.89 -4.05 14.17
N LYS A 204 -24.96 -3.13 14.48
CA LYS A 204 -25.07 -1.74 14.03
C LYS A 204 -24.91 -1.64 12.51
N TYR A 205 -25.78 -0.83 11.91
CA TYR A 205 -25.66 -0.46 10.51
C TYR A 205 -24.54 0.56 10.31
N ASP A 206 -23.74 0.37 9.26
CA ASP A 206 -22.79 1.38 8.78
C ASP A 206 -22.95 1.59 7.26
N SER A 207 -22.70 2.81 6.81
CA SER A 207 -22.66 3.20 5.39
C SER A 207 -21.38 2.75 4.68
N LYS A 208 -20.31 2.46 5.43
CA LYS A 208 -19.01 2.06 4.90
C LYS A 208 -18.42 0.93 5.73
N TYR A 209 -17.74 0.02 5.05
CA TYR A 209 -17.08 -1.11 5.69
C TYR A 209 -15.67 -1.27 5.14
N ARG A 210 -14.70 -1.55 6.02
CA ARG A 210 -13.32 -1.81 5.61
C ARG A 210 -13.08 -3.30 5.50
N TYR A 211 -12.89 -3.78 4.28
CA TYR A 211 -12.60 -5.18 3.99
C TYR A 211 -11.23 -5.33 3.33
N LEU A 212 -10.34 -6.12 3.95
CA LEU A 212 -8.97 -6.37 3.46
C LEU A 212 -8.23 -5.09 3.04
N GLY A 213 -8.40 -4.01 3.82
CA GLY A 213 -7.76 -2.72 3.56
C GLY A 213 -8.47 -1.82 2.53
N MET A 214 -9.49 -2.31 1.83
CA MET A 214 -10.34 -1.52 0.93
C MET A 214 -11.62 -1.06 1.64
N TRP A 215 -12.16 0.08 1.24
CA TRP A 215 -13.42 0.59 1.75
C TRP A 215 -14.55 0.31 0.76
N ILE A 216 -15.52 -0.47 1.21
CA ILE A 216 -16.74 -0.76 0.48
C ILE A 216 -17.81 0.19 1.05
N ASP A 217 -18.46 0.96 0.19
CA ASP A 217 -19.59 1.79 0.60
C ASP A 217 -20.93 1.17 0.18
N GLU A 218 -22.02 1.65 0.78
CA GLU A 218 -23.39 1.20 0.50
C GLU A 218 -23.79 1.35 -0.98
N HIS A 219 -23.09 2.17 -1.78
CA HIS A 219 -23.39 2.43 -3.19
C HIS A 219 -22.40 1.77 -4.16
N LEU A 220 -21.46 0.98 -3.65
CA LEU A 220 -20.32 0.43 -4.38
C LEU A 220 -19.53 1.50 -5.18
N ASP A 221 -19.35 2.69 -4.60
CA ASP A 221 -18.51 3.76 -5.14
C ASP A 221 -17.09 3.72 -4.57
N TRP A 222 -16.09 3.73 -5.46
CA TRP A 222 -14.70 3.58 -5.05
C TRP A 222 -14.03 4.91 -4.67
N LYS A 223 -14.75 6.04 -4.74
CA LYS A 223 -14.20 7.37 -4.45
C LYS A 223 -13.57 7.45 -3.06
N PHE A 224 -14.21 6.87 -2.05
CA PHE A 224 -13.68 6.84 -0.69
C PHE A 224 -12.42 5.98 -0.61
N THR A 225 -12.45 4.75 -1.14
CA THR A 225 -11.27 3.87 -1.23
C THR A 225 -10.09 4.56 -1.90
N VAL A 226 -10.32 5.16 -3.07
CA VAL A 226 -9.29 5.86 -3.85
C VAL A 226 -8.70 7.03 -3.05
N ARG A 227 -9.51 7.76 -2.29
CA ARG A 227 -9.04 8.84 -1.43
C ARG A 227 -8.11 8.34 -0.32
N GLU A 228 -8.46 7.24 0.33
CA GLU A 228 -7.65 6.63 1.40
C GLU A 228 -6.36 5.99 0.86
N VAL A 229 -6.43 5.36 -0.32
CA VAL A 229 -5.27 4.87 -1.07
C VAL A 229 -4.33 6.04 -1.40
N ARG A 230 -4.86 7.14 -1.95
CA ARG A 230 -4.07 8.35 -2.26
C ARG A 230 -3.35 8.91 -1.03
N LYS A 231 -4.04 8.99 0.12
CA LYS A 231 -3.44 9.45 1.39
C LYS A 231 -2.29 8.54 1.82
N SER A 232 -2.49 7.23 1.74
CA SER A 232 -1.47 6.24 2.11
C SER A 232 -0.27 6.28 1.18
N ALA A 233 -0.49 6.36 -0.13
CA ALA A 233 0.58 6.52 -1.12
C ALA A 233 1.32 7.86 -0.95
N SER A 234 0.62 8.93 -0.57
CA SER A 234 1.26 10.23 -0.28
C SER A 234 2.18 10.17 0.94
N ARG A 235 1.81 9.41 1.97
CA ARG A 235 2.68 9.18 3.14
C ARG A 235 3.92 8.37 2.76
N ALA A 236 3.75 7.30 1.97
CA ALA A 236 4.87 6.51 1.46
C ALA A 236 5.82 7.37 0.61
N LEU A 237 5.28 8.21 -0.28
CA LEU A 237 6.06 9.16 -1.07
C LEU A 237 6.81 10.17 -0.19
N SER A 238 6.18 10.67 0.87
CA SER A 238 6.81 11.62 1.78
C SER A 238 8.01 10.96 2.49
N ALA A 239 7.85 9.72 2.95
CA ALA A 239 8.95 8.96 3.54
C ALA A 239 10.11 8.71 2.55
N LEU A 240 9.79 8.34 1.31
CA LEU A 240 10.79 8.21 0.24
C LEU A 240 11.52 9.53 0.00
N TYR A 241 10.79 10.64 -0.10
CA TYR A 241 11.37 11.95 -0.34
C TYR A 241 12.25 12.43 0.81
N THR A 242 11.86 12.20 2.06
CA THR A 242 12.71 12.51 3.22
C THR A 242 14.04 11.76 3.15
N LYS A 243 14.03 10.49 2.72
CA LYS A 243 15.27 9.72 2.54
C LYS A 243 16.08 10.20 1.34
N PHE A 244 15.41 10.57 0.24
CA PHE A 244 16.06 11.19 -0.91
C PHE A 244 16.85 12.44 -0.52
N ILE A 245 16.23 13.37 0.23
CA ILE A 245 16.92 14.58 0.70
C ILE A 245 18.03 14.26 1.69
N ALA A 246 17.79 13.36 2.65
CA ALA A 246 18.80 12.98 3.65
C ALA A 246 20.07 12.37 3.03
N CYS A 247 19.96 11.77 1.85
CA CYS A 247 21.10 11.22 1.10
C CYS A 247 21.78 12.24 0.17
N GLY A 248 21.34 13.50 0.13
CA GLY A 248 21.84 14.48 -0.85
C GLY A 248 21.28 14.26 -2.27
N GLY A 249 20.14 13.58 -2.37
CA GLY A 249 19.60 13.07 -3.62
C GLY A 249 20.00 11.62 -3.88
N MET A 250 19.57 11.10 -5.03
CA MET A 250 19.85 9.74 -5.49
C MET A 250 19.86 9.70 -7.01
N ASP A 251 20.52 8.69 -7.57
CA ASP A 251 20.47 8.41 -9.00
C ASP A 251 19.06 8.01 -9.46
N PHE A 252 18.76 8.26 -10.73
CA PHE A 252 17.45 7.99 -11.32
C PHE A 252 17.03 6.53 -11.15
N ASP A 253 17.90 5.58 -11.49
CA ASP A 253 17.56 4.16 -11.45
C ASP A 253 17.28 3.68 -10.01
N ILE A 254 17.94 4.26 -9.02
CA ILE A 254 17.70 3.97 -7.60
C ILE A 254 16.37 4.56 -7.17
N TYR A 255 16.12 5.83 -7.49
CA TYR A 255 14.87 6.50 -7.15
C TYR A 255 13.66 5.84 -7.79
N GLU A 256 13.77 5.47 -9.06
CA GLU A 256 12.74 4.74 -9.81
C GLU A 256 12.42 3.41 -9.13
N LYS A 257 13.43 2.59 -8.84
CA LYS A 257 13.25 1.32 -8.11
C LYS A 257 12.61 1.52 -6.74
N LEU A 258 13.00 2.53 -5.99
CA LEU A 258 12.41 2.82 -4.68
C LEU A 258 10.95 3.26 -4.81
N TYR A 259 10.62 4.10 -5.80
CA TYR A 259 9.25 4.49 -6.07
C TYR A 259 8.39 3.28 -6.46
N GLU A 260 8.87 2.43 -7.36
CA GLU A 260 8.18 1.23 -7.83
C GLU A 260 7.94 0.19 -6.72
N ASN A 261 8.82 0.12 -5.72
CA ASN A 261 8.72 -0.85 -4.64
C ASN A 261 8.01 -0.31 -3.39
N LEU A 262 8.04 1.00 -3.12
CA LEU A 262 7.49 1.58 -1.88
C LEU A 262 6.17 2.33 -2.11
N VAL A 263 6.06 3.08 -3.21
CA VAL A 263 4.92 4.00 -3.44
C VAL A 263 3.91 3.37 -4.39
N GLN A 264 4.39 2.83 -5.52
CA GLN A 264 3.54 2.24 -6.54
C GLN A 264 2.64 1.09 -6.04
N PRO A 265 3.11 0.15 -5.19
CA PRO A 265 2.25 -0.95 -4.73
C PRO A 265 1.12 -0.45 -3.84
N VAL A 266 1.38 0.61 -3.03
CA VAL A 266 0.35 1.27 -2.23
C VAL A 266 -0.66 1.97 -3.13
N LEU A 267 -0.20 2.64 -4.20
CA LEU A 267 -1.04 3.39 -5.14
C LEU A 267 -1.95 2.48 -6.00
N LEU A 268 -1.46 1.28 -6.34
CA LEU A 268 -2.16 0.30 -7.17
C LEU A 268 -2.94 -0.75 -6.34
N TYR A 269 -2.96 -0.63 -5.02
CA TYR A 269 -3.63 -1.61 -4.16
C TYR A 269 -5.13 -1.74 -4.49
N GLY A 270 -5.53 -2.94 -4.91
CA GLY A 270 -6.91 -3.25 -5.31
C GLY A 270 -7.34 -2.64 -6.65
N SER A 271 -6.44 -1.98 -7.41
CA SER A 271 -6.80 -1.31 -8.66
C SER A 271 -7.27 -2.28 -9.75
N SER A 272 -6.98 -3.56 -9.64
CA SER A 272 -7.56 -4.59 -10.50
C SER A 272 -9.10 -4.64 -10.43
N ILE A 273 -9.69 -4.24 -9.30
CA ILE A 273 -11.15 -4.22 -9.08
C ILE A 273 -11.74 -2.87 -9.49
N TRP A 274 -11.23 -1.77 -8.94
CA TRP A 274 -11.81 -0.43 -9.11
C TRP A 274 -11.17 0.41 -10.21
N GLY A 275 -9.98 0.04 -10.67
CA GLY A 275 -9.12 0.82 -11.57
C GLY A 275 -9.61 0.91 -13.02
N ILE A 276 -10.78 0.36 -13.35
CA ILE A 276 -11.46 0.62 -14.64
C ILE A 276 -11.94 2.06 -14.72
N SER A 277 -12.42 2.62 -13.59
CA SER A 277 -12.90 4.01 -13.55
C SER A 277 -11.73 4.99 -13.55
N GLU A 278 -11.96 6.22 -14.02
CA GLU A 278 -10.90 7.25 -14.04
C GLU A 278 -10.84 7.99 -12.69
N HIS A 279 -9.63 8.05 -12.12
CA HIS A 279 -9.39 8.69 -10.83
C HIS A 279 -8.17 9.61 -10.90
N LYS A 280 -8.33 10.77 -11.55
CA LYS A 280 -7.27 11.77 -11.79
C LYS A 280 -6.50 12.19 -10.52
N GLN A 281 -7.14 12.09 -9.34
CA GLN A 281 -6.49 12.40 -8.06
C GLN A 281 -5.30 11.50 -7.73
N LEU A 282 -5.21 10.28 -8.28
CA LEU A 282 -4.06 9.40 -8.04
C LEU A 282 -2.81 9.82 -8.82
N GLU A 283 -2.99 10.38 -10.03
CA GLU A 283 -1.89 10.96 -10.81
C GLU A 283 -1.16 12.07 -10.05
N THR A 284 -1.84 12.75 -9.13
CA THR A 284 -1.21 13.81 -8.32
C THR A 284 -0.05 13.29 -7.47
N VAL A 285 -0.09 12.03 -7.02
CA VAL A 285 0.99 11.43 -6.24
C VAL A 285 2.20 11.17 -7.13
N GLN A 286 2.00 10.56 -8.30
CA GLN A 286 3.07 10.32 -9.26
C GLN A 286 3.68 11.63 -9.76
N ASN A 287 2.85 12.60 -10.11
CA ASN A 287 3.31 13.92 -10.57
C ASN A 287 4.10 14.67 -9.49
N ARG A 288 3.83 14.45 -8.20
CA ARG A 288 4.67 14.97 -7.11
C ARG A 288 5.99 14.24 -7.03
N ALA A 289 5.99 12.91 -7.15
CA ALA A 289 7.21 12.11 -7.15
C ALA A 289 8.16 12.51 -8.29
N CYS A 290 7.63 12.74 -9.49
CA CYS A 290 8.42 13.24 -10.62
C CYS A 290 9.04 14.61 -10.32
N ARG A 291 8.27 15.55 -9.75
CA ARG A 291 8.78 16.88 -9.39
C ARG A 291 9.88 16.83 -8.34
N TYR A 292 9.70 16.00 -7.31
CA TYR A 292 10.67 15.83 -6.25
C TYR A 292 12.02 15.36 -6.79
N PHE A 293 12.01 14.42 -7.72
CA PHE A 293 13.25 13.95 -8.34
C PHE A 293 13.89 14.98 -9.26
N LEU A 294 13.08 15.65 -10.10
CA LEU A 294 13.57 16.61 -11.09
C LEU A 294 13.97 17.97 -10.49
N GLY A 295 13.61 18.27 -9.24
CA GLY A 295 13.71 19.63 -8.70
C GLY A 295 12.79 20.62 -9.41
N ALA A 296 11.71 20.15 -10.05
CA ALA A 296 10.83 20.99 -10.86
C ALA A 296 9.87 21.80 -9.98
N PHE A 297 9.56 23.04 -10.41
CA PHE A 297 8.62 23.90 -9.71
C PHE A 297 7.23 23.27 -9.53
N LYS A 298 6.54 23.73 -8.48
CA LYS A 298 5.15 23.35 -8.19
C LYS A 298 4.21 23.57 -9.40
N ASN A 299 4.47 24.62 -10.19
CA ASN A 299 3.61 25.05 -11.30
C ASN A 299 4.00 24.46 -12.66
N SER A 300 5.05 23.64 -12.72
CA SER A 300 5.46 22.96 -13.95
C SER A 300 4.34 22.09 -14.49
N THR A 301 4.19 22.10 -15.80
CA THR A 301 3.20 21.28 -16.48
C THR A 301 3.45 19.79 -16.21
N ASN A 302 2.42 19.07 -15.76
CA ASN A 302 2.52 17.63 -15.48
C ASN A 302 3.01 16.83 -16.70
N LEU A 303 2.64 17.26 -17.92
CA LEU A 303 3.07 16.61 -19.17
C LEU A 303 4.59 16.66 -19.38
N ALA A 304 5.22 17.83 -19.18
CA ALA A 304 6.68 17.98 -19.31
C ALA A 304 7.41 17.15 -18.25
N VAL A 305 7.01 17.30 -16.98
CA VAL A 305 7.59 16.57 -15.83
C VAL A 305 7.51 15.05 -16.03
N ARG A 306 6.38 14.55 -16.53
CA ARG A 306 6.22 13.13 -16.85
C ARG A 306 7.07 12.71 -18.04
N GLY A 307 7.14 13.55 -19.07
CA GLY A 307 7.94 13.32 -20.27
C GLY A 307 9.44 13.20 -19.98
N ASP A 308 9.97 14.04 -19.08
CA ASP A 308 11.37 13.98 -18.67
C ASP A 308 11.69 12.74 -17.83
N MET A 309 10.75 12.30 -16.99
CA MET A 309 10.91 11.03 -16.25
C MET A 309 10.78 9.81 -17.15
N GLY A 310 9.98 9.89 -18.22
CA GLY A 310 9.64 8.74 -19.07
C GLY A 310 8.66 7.76 -18.43
N TRP A 311 7.92 8.19 -17.41
CA TRP A 311 6.97 7.31 -16.70
C TRP A 311 5.61 7.25 -17.39
N THR A 312 5.03 6.04 -17.40
CA THR A 312 3.65 5.81 -17.82
C THR A 312 2.66 6.34 -16.78
N THR A 313 1.46 6.73 -17.21
CA THR A 313 0.43 7.22 -16.29
C THR A 313 0.04 6.14 -15.27
N VAL A 314 -0.39 6.58 -14.07
CA VAL A 314 -0.96 5.68 -13.06
C VAL A 314 -2.18 4.97 -13.64
N LYS A 315 -2.98 5.63 -14.46
CA LYS A 315 -4.13 5.01 -15.13
C LYS A 315 -3.72 3.84 -16.03
N THR A 316 -2.64 3.98 -16.80
CA THR A 316 -2.11 2.90 -17.62
C THR A 316 -1.66 1.72 -16.76
N LYS A 317 -0.98 1.98 -15.64
CA LYS A 317 -0.60 0.95 -14.66
C LYS A 317 -1.82 0.25 -14.04
N GLN A 318 -2.89 0.98 -13.74
CA GLN A 318 -4.15 0.41 -13.24
C GLN A 318 -4.81 -0.50 -14.27
N ASN A 319 -4.84 -0.09 -15.54
CA ASN A 319 -5.40 -0.89 -16.62
C ASN A 319 -4.63 -2.22 -16.78
N ILE A 320 -3.31 -2.20 -16.62
CA ILE A 320 -2.48 -3.42 -16.62
C ILE A 320 -2.90 -4.36 -15.48
N GLU A 321 -3.10 -3.84 -14.27
CA GLU A 321 -3.55 -4.67 -13.12
C GLU A 321 -4.98 -5.21 -13.29
N VAL A 322 -5.87 -4.47 -13.95
CA VAL A 322 -7.20 -4.96 -14.36
C VAL A 322 -7.06 -6.11 -15.36
N MET A 323 -6.22 -5.97 -16.38
CA MET A 323 -5.98 -7.02 -17.37
C MET A 323 -5.34 -8.27 -16.75
N ARG A 324 -4.40 -8.09 -15.82
CA ARG A 324 -3.81 -9.19 -15.04
C ARG A 324 -4.88 -10.00 -14.31
N LEU A 325 -5.80 -9.33 -13.62
CA LEU A 325 -6.90 -10.02 -12.94
C LEU A 325 -7.84 -10.69 -13.94
N PHE A 326 -8.19 -10.02 -15.03
CA PHE A 326 -9.06 -10.56 -16.05
C PHE A 326 -8.50 -11.87 -16.64
N PHE A 327 -7.25 -11.87 -17.13
CA PHE A 327 -6.65 -13.08 -17.69
C PHE A 327 -6.45 -14.18 -16.65
N LYS A 328 -6.24 -13.83 -15.38
CA LYS A 328 -6.22 -14.81 -14.28
C LYS A 328 -7.58 -15.47 -14.12
N LEU A 329 -8.66 -14.69 -14.03
CA LEU A 329 -10.04 -15.20 -13.90
C LEU A 329 -10.48 -16.04 -15.10
N SER A 330 -9.99 -15.70 -16.30
CA SER A 330 -10.23 -16.49 -17.52
C SER A 330 -9.55 -17.86 -17.53
N ASN A 331 -8.49 -18.05 -16.75
CA ASN A 331 -7.67 -19.26 -16.74
C ASN A 331 -7.77 -20.06 -15.42
N LEU A 332 -8.76 -19.77 -14.58
CA LEU A 332 -9.06 -20.56 -13.38
C LEU A 332 -9.88 -21.79 -13.76
N GLU A 333 -9.70 -22.86 -13.01
CA GLU A 333 -10.52 -24.07 -13.06
C GLU A 333 -11.99 -23.76 -12.72
N ASP A 334 -12.92 -24.48 -13.35
CA ASP A 334 -14.36 -24.21 -13.28
C ASP A 334 -15.02 -24.62 -11.95
N ASP A 335 -14.35 -25.46 -11.16
CA ASP A 335 -14.75 -25.88 -9.80
C ASP A 335 -14.66 -24.74 -8.76
N ARG A 336 -13.82 -23.72 -9.04
CA ARG A 336 -13.61 -22.61 -8.11
C ARG A 336 -14.79 -21.65 -8.13
N ILE A 337 -15.34 -21.36 -6.95
CA ILE A 337 -16.43 -20.37 -6.75
C ILE A 337 -16.15 -19.03 -7.47
N VAL A 338 -14.90 -18.56 -7.44
CA VAL A 338 -14.48 -17.31 -8.08
C VAL A 338 -14.71 -17.35 -9.61
N ARG A 339 -14.47 -18.51 -10.23
CA ARG A 339 -14.69 -18.75 -11.65
C ARG A 339 -16.18 -18.76 -11.97
N THR A 340 -16.98 -19.46 -11.17
CA THR A 340 -18.45 -19.48 -11.29
C THR A 340 -19.06 -18.09 -11.19
N ILE A 341 -18.59 -17.27 -10.23
CA ILE A 341 -19.02 -15.87 -10.09
C ILE A 341 -18.62 -15.05 -11.32
N HIS A 342 -17.40 -15.25 -11.85
CA HIS A 342 -16.94 -14.56 -13.04
C HIS A 342 -17.80 -14.90 -14.26
N GLU A 343 -18.11 -16.17 -14.49
CA GLU A 343 -19.00 -16.61 -15.57
C GLU A 343 -20.41 -16.03 -15.42
N THR A 344 -20.96 -16.08 -14.20
CA THR A 344 -22.24 -15.43 -13.89
C THR A 344 -22.20 -13.91 -14.17
N SER A 345 -21.06 -13.25 -13.95
CA SER A 345 -20.92 -11.82 -14.21
C SER A 345 -20.98 -11.46 -15.71
N LYS A 346 -20.73 -12.42 -16.61
CA LYS A 346 -20.82 -12.20 -18.06
C LYS A 346 -22.27 -11.99 -18.52
N THR A 347 -23.23 -12.61 -17.84
CA THR A 347 -24.66 -12.51 -18.20
C THR A 347 -25.29 -11.20 -17.73
N LYS A 348 -24.65 -10.49 -16.79
CA LYS A 348 -25.17 -9.25 -16.21
C LYS A 348 -24.75 -8.02 -17.03
N GLN A 349 -25.70 -7.14 -17.32
CA GLN A 349 -25.42 -5.85 -17.96
C GLN A 349 -24.63 -4.92 -17.03
N ARG A 350 -23.73 -4.11 -17.61
CA ARG A 350 -22.85 -3.15 -16.90
C ARG A 350 -21.97 -3.79 -15.81
N SER A 351 -21.72 -5.10 -15.89
CA SER A 351 -20.82 -5.81 -14.98
C SER A 351 -19.37 -5.34 -15.14
N TRP A 352 -18.53 -5.69 -14.16
CA TRP A 352 -17.09 -5.50 -14.25
C TRP A 352 -16.52 -6.11 -15.55
N HIS A 353 -16.94 -7.35 -15.90
CA HIS A 353 -16.54 -8.03 -17.14
C HIS A 353 -16.86 -7.19 -18.39
N SER A 354 -18.10 -6.68 -18.51
CA SER A 354 -18.48 -5.85 -19.66
C SER A 354 -17.64 -4.58 -19.81
N ARG A 355 -17.22 -3.97 -18.69
CA ARG A 355 -16.37 -2.78 -18.69
C ARG A 355 -14.91 -3.12 -19.04
N VAL A 356 -14.42 -4.30 -18.65
CA VAL A 356 -13.09 -4.79 -19.08
C VAL A 356 -13.09 -5.08 -20.58
N LEU A 357 -14.13 -5.70 -21.12
CA LEU A 357 -14.27 -5.91 -22.56
C LEU A 357 -14.28 -4.58 -23.33
N ALA A 358 -14.98 -3.56 -22.80
CA ALA A 358 -14.95 -2.22 -23.39
C ALA A 358 -13.54 -1.60 -23.39
N LEU A 359 -12.76 -1.81 -22.31
CA LEU A 359 -11.36 -1.40 -22.25
C LEU A 359 -10.50 -2.15 -23.29
N LEU A 360 -10.66 -3.47 -23.41
CA LEU A 360 -9.94 -4.29 -24.41
C LEU A 360 -10.27 -3.87 -25.84
N ARG A 361 -11.54 -3.59 -26.14
CA ARG A 361 -11.97 -3.07 -27.45
C ARG A 361 -11.37 -1.70 -27.73
N LYS A 362 -11.41 -0.78 -26.76
CA LYS A 362 -10.82 0.57 -26.88
C LYS A 362 -9.30 0.52 -27.12
N SER A 363 -8.63 -0.48 -26.57
CA SER A 363 -7.18 -0.67 -26.74
C SER A 363 -6.81 -1.61 -27.90
N GLU A 364 -7.77 -2.08 -28.70
CA GLU A 364 -7.58 -3.03 -29.80
C GLU A 364 -6.97 -4.38 -29.38
N LEU A 365 -7.16 -4.79 -28.13
CA LEU A 365 -6.57 -6.00 -27.53
C LEU A 365 -7.57 -7.17 -27.42
N ASN A 366 -8.72 -7.08 -28.09
CA ASN A 366 -9.78 -8.08 -28.00
C ASN A 366 -9.33 -9.47 -28.51
N PHE A 367 -8.41 -9.51 -29.47
CA PHE A 367 -7.85 -10.75 -30.01
C PHE A 367 -7.09 -11.59 -28.97
N LEU A 368 -6.56 -10.97 -27.89
CA LEU A 368 -5.85 -11.68 -26.82
C LEU A 368 -6.74 -12.66 -26.04
N ILE A 369 -8.06 -12.48 -26.08
CA ILE A 369 -9.00 -13.36 -25.37
C ILE A 369 -8.92 -14.78 -25.96
N ASN A 370 -8.97 -14.88 -27.29
CA ASN A 370 -9.08 -16.15 -28.03
C ASN A 370 -7.72 -16.77 -28.38
N LEU A 371 -6.61 -16.07 -28.14
CA LEU A 371 -5.27 -16.60 -28.39
C LEU A 371 -4.92 -17.71 -27.39
N ASN A 372 -4.48 -18.87 -27.89
CA ASN A 372 -4.00 -20.00 -27.09
C ASN A 372 -2.54 -19.78 -26.66
N ILE A 373 -2.35 -18.80 -25.79
CA ILE A 373 -1.04 -18.33 -25.30
C ILE A 373 -1.10 -18.24 -23.78
N THR A 374 0.02 -18.41 -23.09
CA THR A 374 0.08 -18.30 -21.61
C THR A 374 -0.39 -16.92 -21.12
N THR A 375 -1.02 -16.89 -19.93
CA THR A 375 -1.46 -15.63 -19.27
C THR A 375 -0.34 -14.60 -19.14
N LYS A 376 0.89 -15.05 -18.90
CA LYS A 376 2.07 -14.18 -18.77
C LYS A 376 2.41 -13.48 -20.09
N GLN A 377 2.37 -14.21 -21.22
CA GLN A 377 2.60 -13.65 -22.55
C GLN A 377 1.46 -12.72 -22.98
N LYS A 378 0.19 -13.08 -22.72
CA LYS A 378 -0.96 -12.19 -22.94
C LYS A 378 -0.79 -10.86 -22.20
N LEU A 379 -0.37 -10.94 -20.93
CA LEU A 379 -0.13 -9.75 -20.11
C LEU A 379 1.01 -8.89 -20.65
N ARG A 380 2.11 -9.50 -21.12
CA ARG A 380 3.25 -8.76 -21.70
C ARG A 380 2.81 -7.98 -22.95
N MET A 381 2.11 -8.63 -23.88
CA MET A 381 1.59 -7.96 -25.08
C MET A 381 0.63 -6.82 -24.74
N ALA A 382 -0.25 -7.06 -23.75
CA ALA A 382 -1.18 -6.04 -23.27
C ALA A 382 -0.45 -4.84 -22.63
N GLN A 383 0.58 -5.11 -21.83
CA GLN A 383 1.42 -4.08 -21.23
C GLN A 383 2.11 -3.24 -22.32
N ASP A 384 2.78 -3.88 -23.28
CA ASP A 384 3.50 -3.20 -24.35
C ASP A 384 2.55 -2.30 -25.17
N LYS A 385 1.39 -2.81 -25.61
CA LYS A 385 0.40 -2.01 -26.35
C LYS A 385 -0.19 -0.87 -25.51
N LEU A 386 -0.53 -1.11 -24.25
CA LEU A 386 -1.05 -0.05 -23.37
C LEU A 386 -0.02 1.05 -23.12
N THR A 387 1.26 0.70 -22.97
CA THR A 387 2.33 1.70 -22.84
C THR A 387 2.53 2.50 -24.13
N ALA A 388 2.45 1.86 -25.30
CA ALA A 388 2.51 2.56 -26.59
C ALA A 388 1.35 3.57 -26.75
N ILE A 389 0.11 3.16 -26.42
CA ILE A 389 -1.07 4.04 -26.44
C ILE A 389 -0.87 5.24 -25.49
N ASP A 390 -0.30 5.02 -24.30
CA ASP A 390 -0.02 6.11 -23.33
C ASP A 390 1.02 7.11 -23.87
N GLN A 391 2.04 6.60 -24.57
CA GLN A 391 3.09 7.41 -25.19
C GLN A 391 2.57 8.22 -26.38
N GLU A 392 1.74 7.61 -27.23
CA GLU A 392 1.08 8.31 -28.34
C GLU A 392 0.14 9.38 -27.82
N LYS A 393 -0.69 9.06 -26.82
CA LYS A 393 -1.56 10.03 -26.18
C LYS A 393 -0.77 11.18 -25.56
N TRP A 394 0.37 10.89 -24.91
CA TRP A 394 1.25 11.93 -24.40
C TRP A 394 1.74 12.85 -25.50
N LEU A 395 2.12 12.30 -26.66
CA LEU A 395 2.58 13.11 -27.79
C LEU A 395 1.45 14.02 -28.29
N ILE A 396 0.25 13.48 -28.48
CA ILE A 396 -0.93 14.26 -28.88
C ILE A 396 -1.20 15.39 -27.86
N ASP A 397 -1.26 15.05 -26.56
CA ASP A 397 -1.50 16.02 -25.48
C ASP A 397 -0.39 17.07 -25.39
N VAL A 398 0.86 16.68 -25.69
CA VAL A 398 2.00 17.59 -25.73
C VAL A 398 1.81 18.58 -26.85
N PHE A 399 1.41 18.16 -28.07
CA PHE A 399 1.23 18.98 -29.27
C PHE A 399 -0.15 19.68 -29.39
N ASP A 400 -1.07 19.41 -28.48
CA ASP A 400 -2.40 20.03 -28.47
C ASP A 400 -2.33 21.51 -28.05
N ASP A 401 -2.79 22.40 -28.93
CA ASP A 401 -2.86 23.86 -28.75
C ASP A 401 -4.31 24.40 -28.64
N LYS A 402 -5.32 23.52 -28.70
CA LYS A 402 -6.74 23.89 -28.84
C LYS A 402 -7.30 24.78 -27.72
N ASN A 403 -6.70 24.77 -26.53
CA ASN A 403 -7.23 25.45 -25.34
C ASN A 403 -6.52 26.78 -24.99
N SER A 404 -5.76 27.37 -25.92
CA SER A 404 -4.90 28.53 -25.61
C SER A 404 -4.74 29.48 -26.78
N VAL A 405 -5.16 30.73 -26.59
CA VAL A 405 -5.01 31.85 -27.55
C VAL A 405 -3.55 32.02 -28.01
N ASN A 406 -2.59 31.78 -27.09
CA ASN A 406 -1.15 31.83 -27.35
C ASN A 406 -0.49 30.44 -27.36
N GLY A 407 -1.20 29.39 -27.77
CA GLY A 407 -0.71 28.00 -27.78
C GLY A 407 -0.36 27.45 -26.39
N ASN A 408 -0.13 26.14 -26.31
CA ASN A 408 0.16 25.47 -25.05
C ASN A 408 1.55 25.88 -24.54
N LYS A 409 1.75 25.82 -23.23
CA LYS A 409 3.00 26.21 -22.54
C LYS A 409 4.22 25.35 -22.92
N LEU A 410 4.01 24.30 -23.72
CA LEU A 410 5.01 23.31 -24.11
C LEU A 410 5.73 23.63 -25.43
N ARG A 411 5.53 24.82 -26.03
CA ARG A 411 6.14 25.24 -27.30
C ARG A 411 7.64 24.93 -27.40
N THR A 412 8.41 25.29 -26.38
CA THR A 412 9.87 25.04 -26.36
C THR A 412 10.19 23.58 -26.07
N PHE A 413 9.44 22.96 -25.16
CA PHE A 413 9.63 21.55 -24.78
C PHE A 413 9.48 20.60 -25.98
N ARG A 414 8.51 20.87 -26.85
CA ARG A 414 8.28 20.13 -28.11
C ARG A 414 9.46 20.20 -29.09
N ARG A 415 10.32 21.22 -29.01
CA ARG A 415 11.44 21.37 -29.96
C ARG A 415 12.56 20.36 -29.73
N PHE A 416 12.70 19.87 -28.50
CA PHE A 416 13.77 18.94 -28.13
C PHE A 416 13.25 17.60 -27.59
N LYS A 417 11.95 17.50 -27.24
CA LYS A 417 11.35 16.26 -26.73
C LYS A 417 10.32 15.69 -27.68
N ASN A 418 10.73 14.66 -28.42
CA ASN A 418 9.88 13.97 -29.40
C ASN A 418 9.32 12.63 -28.91
N ASN A 419 9.77 12.14 -27.75
CA ASN A 419 9.32 10.88 -27.17
C ASN A 419 9.13 10.98 -25.65
N CYS A 420 8.26 10.15 -25.09
CA CYS A 420 8.08 10.02 -23.64
C CYS A 420 9.06 8.99 -23.06
N LYS A 421 10.37 9.25 -23.21
CA LYS A 421 11.45 8.45 -22.61
C LYS A 421 12.21 9.29 -21.59
N THR A 422 12.88 8.67 -20.64
CA THR A 422 13.69 9.41 -19.65
C THR A 422 14.72 10.30 -20.36
N SER A 423 14.78 11.57 -19.98
CA SER A 423 15.72 12.54 -20.55
C SER A 423 17.16 12.23 -20.15
N LEU A 424 18.14 12.48 -21.02
CA LEU A 424 19.54 12.13 -20.77
C LEU A 424 20.09 12.82 -19.50
N PHE A 425 19.79 14.12 -19.34
CA PHE A 425 20.22 14.90 -18.17
C PHE A 425 19.69 14.35 -16.83
N VAL A 426 18.56 13.64 -16.85
CA VAL A 426 17.94 13.03 -15.66
C VAL A 426 18.78 11.86 -15.16
N LYS A 427 19.50 11.18 -16.07
CA LYS A 427 20.39 10.05 -15.76
C LYS A 427 21.82 10.48 -15.49
N THR A 428 22.31 11.54 -16.14
CA THR A 428 23.73 11.92 -16.10
C THR A 428 24.06 12.96 -15.03
N ILE A 429 23.14 13.87 -14.70
CA ILE A 429 23.43 14.98 -13.79
C ILE A 429 22.92 14.64 -12.39
N ASN A 430 23.83 14.73 -11.40
CA ASN A 430 23.49 14.54 -10.00
C ASN A 430 22.42 15.56 -9.54
N PHE A 431 21.59 15.17 -8.59
CA PHE A 431 20.56 16.02 -7.99
C PHE A 431 21.12 17.35 -7.46
N HIS A 432 22.23 17.34 -6.73
CA HIS A 432 22.82 18.58 -6.18
C HIS A 432 23.19 19.60 -7.26
N ILE A 433 23.82 19.14 -8.35
CA ILE A 433 24.17 20.02 -9.48
C ILE A 433 22.90 20.59 -10.14
N ARG A 434 21.83 19.78 -10.24
CA ARG A 434 20.53 20.26 -10.75
C ARG A 434 19.90 21.30 -9.83
N GLU A 435 20.03 21.12 -8.51
CA GLU A 435 19.55 22.05 -7.48
C GLU A 435 20.35 23.36 -7.47
N GLU A 436 21.67 23.31 -7.61
CA GLU A 436 22.52 24.50 -7.71
C GLU A 436 22.24 25.29 -8.98
N LEU A 437 22.18 24.62 -10.14
CA LEU A 437 21.76 25.23 -11.40
C LEU A 437 20.38 25.87 -11.27
N PHE A 438 19.45 25.20 -10.59
CA PHE A 438 18.12 25.72 -10.30
C PHE A 438 18.16 26.99 -9.44
N ASN A 439 18.94 27.01 -8.37
CA ASN A 439 19.08 28.17 -7.48
C ASN A 439 19.74 29.35 -8.21
N TYR A 440 20.77 29.09 -9.01
CA TYR A 440 21.42 30.08 -9.85
C TYR A 440 20.45 30.70 -10.87
N ILE A 441 19.67 29.88 -11.56
CA ILE A 441 18.65 30.34 -12.51
C ILE A 441 17.55 31.14 -11.81
N ASN A 442 17.17 30.78 -10.59
CA ASN A 442 16.19 31.54 -9.83
C ASN A 442 16.71 32.90 -9.39
N ALA A 443 17.97 32.97 -8.94
CA ALA A 443 18.63 34.23 -8.66
C ALA A 443 18.65 35.11 -9.91
N LEU A 444 19.06 34.58 -11.06
CA LEU A 444 19.05 35.28 -12.35
C LEU A 444 17.64 35.75 -12.77
N ASN A 445 16.61 34.94 -12.55
CA ASN A 445 15.24 35.33 -12.88
C ASN A 445 14.73 36.44 -11.97
N ASN A 446 15.09 36.41 -10.68
CA ASN A 446 14.70 37.43 -9.73
C ASN A 446 15.40 38.76 -10.04
N THR A 447 16.70 38.73 -10.36
CA THR A 447 17.44 39.93 -10.80
C THR A 447 16.89 40.46 -12.12
N PHE A 448 16.67 39.60 -13.12
CA PHE A 448 16.08 40.01 -14.40
C PHE A 448 14.67 40.61 -14.23
N ASN A 449 13.83 40.07 -13.32
CA ASN A 449 12.52 40.65 -13.08
C ASN A 449 12.58 42.00 -12.35
N ALA A 450 13.63 42.25 -11.56
CA ALA A 450 13.86 43.50 -10.85
C ALA A 450 14.38 44.64 -11.75
N PHE A 451 14.91 44.32 -12.94
CA PHE A 451 15.37 45.30 -13.91
C PHE A 451 14.24 46.16 -14.50
N ASN A 452 14.54 47.42 -14.80
CA ASN A 452 13.70 48.30 -15.59
C ASN A 452 13.72 47.91 -17.10
N SER A 453 12.96 48.60 -17.95
CA SER A 453 12.81 48.25 -19.37
C SER A 453 14.15 48.26 -20.12
N ASP A 454 15.01 49.22 -19.80
CA ASP A 454 16.24 49.49 -20.54
C ASP A 454 17.35 48.55 -20.08
N GLU A 455 17.44 48.29 -18.77
CA GLU A 455 18.33 47.25 -18.19
C GLU A 455 18.00 45.85 -18.70
N LYS A 456 16.71 45.55 -18.93
CA LYS A 456 16.31 44.28 -19.56
C LYS A 456 16.78 44.19 -20.99
N PHE A 457 16.73 45.29 -21.73
CA PHE A 457 17.19 45.36 -23.12
C PHE A 457 18.71 45.16 -23.19
N ASP A 458 19.48 45.89 -22.37
CA ASP A 458 20.94 45.76 -22.31
C ASP A 458 21.39 44.38 -21.84
N PHE A 459 20.71 43.79 -20.85
CA PHE A 459 20.99 42.42 -20.42
C PHE A 459 20.77 41.39 -21.55
N ILE A 460 19.71 41.56 -22.35
CA ILE A 460 19.42 40.67 -23.48
C ILE A 460 20.47 40.85 -24.60
N MET A 461 20.95 42.07 -24.82
CA MET A 461 21.92 42.39 -25.87
C MET A 461 23.35 41.97 -25.51
N ASN A 462 23.71 41.96 -24.23
CA ASN A 462 25.06 41.64 -23.76
C ASN A 462 25.26 40.19 -23.29
N CYS A 463 24.19 39.40 -23.13
CA CYS A 463 24.34 38.00 -22.74
C CYS A 463 24.74 37.12 -23.93
N ASP A 464 25.77 36.30 -23.71
CA ASP A 464 26.31 35.36 -24.69
C ASP A 464 25.22 34.35 -25.15
N HIS A 465 25.16 34.08 -26.46
CA HIS A 465 23.99 33.49 -27.11
C HIS A 465 23.61 32.11 -26.55
N ALA A 466 24.59 31.38 -26.00
CA ALA A 466 24.44 30.08 -25.33
C ALA A 466 23.83 30.19 -23.91
N GLN A 467 24.21 31.22 -23.14
CA GLN A 467 23.65 31.48 -21.80
C GLN A 467 22.21 32.00 -21.91
N VAL A 468 21.92 32.83 -22.91
CA VAL A 468 20.55 33.25 -23.27
C VAL A 468 19.72 32.05 -23.73
N LEU A 469 20.30 31.10 -24.49
CA LEU A 469 19.58 29.90 -24.91
C LEU A 469 19.26 28.99 -23.72
N LEU A 470 20.21 28.76 -22.81
CA LEU A 470 20.05 27.93 -21.61
C LEU A 470 19.05 28.57 -20.62
N ALA A 471 19.19 29.88 -20.39
CA ALA A 471 18.27 30.66 -19.59
C ALA A 471 16.88 30.76 -20.23
N LYS A 472 16.75 30.94 -21.55
CA LYS A 472 15.44 30.93 -22.25
C LYS A 472 14.81 29.54 -22.27
N THR A 473 15.58 28.46 -22.49
CA THR A 473 15.04 27.09 -22.47
C THR A 473 14.55 26.69 -21.07
N LEU A 474 15.23 27.13 -20.01
CA LEU A 474 14.82 26.90 -18.62
C LEU A 474 13.74 27.89 -18.13
N HIS A 475 13.81 29.19 -18.46
CA HIS A 475 12.80 30.21 -18.14
C HIS A 475 11.43 29.90 -18.77
N LEU A 476 11.42 29.32 -19.98
CA LEU A 476 10.19 28.94 -20.68
C LEU A 476 9.55 27.66 -20.13
N MET A 477 10.29 26.80 -19.41
CA MET A 477 9.71 25.65 -18.73
C MET A 477 8.86 26.04 -17.48
N PHE A 478 8.97 27.28 -16.98
CA PHE A 478 8.47 27.61 -15.64
C PHE A 478 7.61 28.88 -15.45
N LYS A 479 7.31 29.71 -16.47
CA LYS A 479 6.56 30.97 -16.22
C LYS A 479 5.03 30.87 -16.39
N ARG A 480 4.29 31.40 -15.39
CA ARG A 480 3.08 32.20 -15.62
C ARG A 480 2.94 33.30 -14.57
N ARG A 481 2.87 34.56 -15.00
CA ARG A 481 1.89 35.54 -14.53
C ARG A 481 1.66 36.60 -15.61
N LYS A 482 0.39 37.01 -15.68
CA LYS A 482 -0.19 38.01 -16.59
C LYS A 482 0.61 39.32 -16.58
N ILE A 483 0.79 39.91 -17.75
CA ILE A 483 0.75 41.37 -17.91
C ILE A 483 -0.12 41.59 -19.15
N ASN A 484 -1.33 42.10 -18.93
CA ASN A 484 -1.95 42.98 -19.90
C ASN A 484 -1.18 44.29 -19.74
N LEU A 485 -0.44 44.67 -20.76
CA LEU A 485 -0.18 46.04 -21.19
C LEU A 485 -0.23 45.98 -22.70
#